data_AF-A0AA90TBV7-F1
#
_entry.id   AF-A0AA90TBV7-F1
#
_cell.length_a   1.000
_cell.length_b   1.000
_cell.length_c   1.000
_cell.angle_alpha   90.00
_cell.angle_beta   90.00
_cell.angle_gamma   90.00
#
_symmetry.space_group_name_H-M   'P 1'
#
loop_
_entity.id
_entity.type
_entity.pdbx_description
1 polymer ?
#
loop_
_entity_poly.entity_id
_entity_poly.type
_entity_poly.pdbx_seq_one_letter_code
_entity_poly.pdbx_strand_id
1 'polypeptide(L)' 'MSDPKEAAAQEALKVALLALARAGELCEIAGYGSQITCPLADAQRETNYALATALGRN' A
#
# COMPACT_ATOMS: atom_id res chain seq x y z
N MET A 1 -16.54 3.57 19.32
CA MET A 1 -17.02 3.65 17.94
C MET A 1 -15.93 4.32 17.14
N SER A 2 -15.37 3.67 16.12
CA SER A 2 -14.38 4.30 15.24
C SER A 2 -15.06 5.43 14.46
N ASP A 3 -14.39 6.58 14.30
CA ASP A 3 -14.94 7.68 13.53
C ASP A 3 -15.16 7.21 12.07
N PRO A 4 -16.31 7.49 11.43
CA PRO A 4 -16.56 7.09 10.05
C PRO A 4 -15.45 7.53 9.06
N LYS A 5 -14.77 8.65 9.34
CA LYS A 5 -13.62 9.12 8.55
C LYS A 5 -12.38 8.28 8.78
N GLU A 6 -12.13 7.82 10.00
CA GLU A 6 -11.03 6.89 10.30
C GLU A 6 -11.25 5.56 9.60
N ALA A 7 -12.47 5.02 9.63
CA ALA A 7 -12.81 3.81 8.91
C ALA A 7 -12.62 3.96 7.39
N ALA A 8 -13.04 5.10 6.83
CA ALA A 8 -12.83 5.40 5.41
C ALA A 8 -11.34 5.53 5.05
N ALA A 9 -10.55 6.18 5.90
CA ALA A 9 -9.10 6.30 5.70
C ALA A 9 -8.39 4.94 5.76
N GLN A 10 -8.75 4.10 6.73
CA GLN A 10 -8.24 2.72 6.83
C GLN A 10 -8.58 1.90 5.59
N GLU A 11 -9.80 2.03 5.06
CA GLU A 11 -10.21 1.32 3.86
C GLU A 11 -9.46 1.80 2.62
N ALA A 12 -9.26 3.10 2.47
CA ALA A 12 -8.44 3.66 1.40
C ALA A 12 -6.99 3.13 1.43
N LEU A 13 -6.40 2.99 2.62
CA LEU A 13 -5.06 2.42 2.78
C LEU A 13 -4.99 0.94 2.36
N LYS A 14 -6.02 0.14 2.68
CA LYS A 14 -6.09 -1.26 2.23
C LYS A 14 -6.22 -1.35 0.71
N VAL A 15 -7.06 -0.52 0.10
CA VAL A 15 -7.23 -0.47 -1.36
C VAL A 15 -5.91 -0.09 -2.04
N ALA A 16 -5.20 0.91 -1.51
CA ALA A 16 -3.90 1.31 -2.02
C ALA A 16 -2.86 0.17 -1.95
N LEU A 17 -2.82 -0.59 -0.85
CA LEU A 17 -1.94 -1.75 -0.73
C LEU A 17 -2.21 -2.84 -1.76
N LEU A 18 -3.48 -3.16 -2.02
CA LEU A 18 -3.86 -4.12 -3.05
C LEU A 18 -3.44 -3.63 -4.44
N ALA A 19 -3.64 -2.35 -4.73
CA ALA A 19 -3.24 -1.75 -6.00
C ALA A 19 -1.72 -1.76 -6.20
N LEU A 20 -0.95 -1.43 -5.15
CA LEU A 20 0.52 -1.45 -5.18
C LEU A 20 1.08 -2.86 -5.39
N ALA A 21 0.54 -3.85 -4.67
CA ALA A 21 0.92 -5.25 -4.85
C ALA A 21 0.64 -5.71 -6.30
N ARG A 22 -0.55 -5.39 -6.83
CA ARG A 22 -0.91 -5.73 -8.20
C ARG A 22 -0.03 -5.03 -9.23
N ALA A 23 0.31 -3.76 -9.01
CA ALA A 23 1.23 -3.02 -9.88
C ALA A 23 2.62 -3.67 -9.88
N GLY A 24 3.12 -4.09 -8.70
CA GLY A 24 4.38 -4.82 -8.57
C GLY A 24 4.40 -6.09 -9.42
N GLU A 25 3.41 -6.97 -9.25
CA GLU A 25 3.26 -8.20 -10.04
C GLU A 25 3.27 -7.93 -11.55
N LEU A 26 2.49 -6.95 -12.00
CA LEU A 26 2.40 -6.61 -13.42
C LEU A 26 3.72 -6.07 -13.95
N CYS A 27 4.45 -5.28 -13.14
CA CYS A 27 5.75 -4.75 -13.51
C CYS A 27 6.81 -5.85 -13.63
N GLU A 28 6.79 -6.84 -12.73
CA GLU A 28 7.65 -8.02 -12.80
C GLU A 28 7.36 -8.84 -14.06
N ILE A 29 6.07 -9.10 -14.36
CA ILE A 29 5.65 -9.83 -15.58
C ILE A 29 6.09 -9.09 -16.85
N ALA A 30 5.98 -7.75 -16.86
CA ALA A 30 6.39 -6.92 -17.98
C ALA A 30 7.92 -6.81 -18.12
N GLY A 31 8.69 -7.30 -17.14
CA GLY A 31 10.15 -7.21 -17.13
C GLY A 31 10.69 -5.81 -16.84
N TYR A 32 9.93 -4.96 -16.13
CA TYR A 32 10.45 -3.66 -15.71
C TYR A 32 11.60 -3.82 -14.70
N GLY A 33 12.62 -2.99 -14.87
CA GLY A 33 13.79 -2.98 -13.98
C GLY A 33 13.53 -2.30 -12.64
N SER A 34 14.58 -2.28 -11.82
CA SER A 34 14.58 -1.69 -10.46
C SER A 34 14.13 -0.24 -10.39
N GLN A 35 14.29 0.53 -11.48
CA GLN A 35 13.81 1.91 -11.56
C GLN A 35 12.29 2.05 -11.38
N ILE A 36 11.52 0.98 -11.63
CA ILE A 36 10.07 0.95 -11.45
C ILE A 36 9.69 0.05 -10.26
N THR A 37 10.32 -1.11 -10.11
CA THR A 37 9.94 -2.06 -9.06
C THR A 37 10.35 -1.61 -7.65
N CYS A 38 11.48 -0.90 -7.49
CA CYS A 38 11.90 -0.39 -6.18
C CYS A 38 10.94 0.70 -5.64
N PRO A 39 10.56 1.75 -6.41
CA PRO A 39 9.58 2.73 -5.94
C PRO A 39 8.22 2.12 -5.54
N LEU A 40 7.77 1.08 -6.25
CA LEU A 40 6.53 0.37 -5.89
C LEU A 40 6.66 -0.37 -4.55
N ALA A 41 7.80 -1.04 -4.32
CA ALA A 41 8.08 -1.71 -3.07
C ALA A 41 8.19 -0.72 -1.89
N ASP A 42 8.83 0.43 -2.10
CA ASP A 42 8.91 1.50 -1.10
C ASP A 42 7.53 2.07 -0.76
N ALA A 43 6.72 2.39 -1.78
CA ALA A 43 5.35 2.86 -1.59
C ALA A 43 4.48 1.84 -0.84
N GLN A 44 4.65 0.53 -1.14
CA GLN A 44 3.93 -0.53 -0.43
C GLN A 44 4.34 -0.60 1.04
N ARG A 45 5.63 -0.46 1.35
CA ARG A 45 6.15 -0.42 2.71
C ARG A 45 5.61 0.77 3.50
N GLU A 46 5.66 1.97 2.91
CA GLU A 46 5.16 3.20 3.56
C GLU A 46 3.64 3.13 3.79
N THR A 47 2.88 2.62 2.82
CA THR A 47 1.42 2.47 2.95
C THR A 47 1.07 1.43 4.02
N ASN A 48 1.82 0.34 4.13
CA ASN A 48 1.66 -0.66 5.18
C ASN A 48 1.93 -0.05 6.57
N TYR A 49 2.98 0.76 6.69
CA TYR A 49 3.28 1.48 7.93
C TYR A 49 2.14 2.44 8.31
N ALA A 50 1.61 3.20 7.34
CA ALA A 50 0.47 4.09 7.57
C ALA A 50 -0.78 3.32 8.05
N LEU A 51 -1.09 2.17 7.44
CA LEU A 51 -2.20 1.31 7.87
C LEU A 51 -1.99 0.75 9.27
N ALA A 52 -0.80 0.23 9.56
CA ALA A 52 -0.47 -0.30 10.89
C ALA A 52 -0.60 0.79 11.97
N THR A 53 -0.14 2.01 11.68
CA THR A 53 -0.31 3.18 12.55
C THR A 53 -1.79 3.52 12.75
N ALA A 54 -2.58 3.56 11.68
CA ALA A 54 -4.02 3.81 11.74
C ALA A 54 -4.82 2.74 12.50
N LEU A 55 -4.27 1.53 12.64
CA LEU A 55 -4.84 0.43 13.41
C LEU A 55 -4.29 0.33 14.84
N GLY A 56 -3.35 1.21 15.24
CA GLY A 56 -2.69 1.15 16.54
C GLY A 56 -1.80 -0.08 16.73
N ARG A 57 -1.19 -0.58 15.64
CA ARG A 57 -0.36 -1.80 15.61
C ARG A 57 1.15 -1.52 15.49
N ASN A 58 1.54 -0.24 15.53
CA ASN A 58 2.93 0.24 15.49
C ASN A 58 3.28 1.00 16.77
#